data_AF-A0A0W0ZZM2-F1
#
_entry.id   AF-A0A0W0ZZM2-F1
#
_cell.length_a   1.000
_cell.length_b   1.000
_cell.length_c   1.000
_cell.angle_alpha   90.00
_cell.angle_beta   90.00
_cell.angle_gamma   90.00
#
_symmetry.space_group_name_H-M   'P 1'
#
loop_
_entity.id
_entity.type
_entity.pdbx_description
1 polymer ?
#
loop_
_entity_poly.entity_id
_entity_poly.type
_entity_poly.pdbx_seq_one_letter_code
_entity_poly.pdbx_strand_id
1 'polypeptide(L)'
;MKITVGQALLILLAKYRNNAEKSNELKHLYLAGAKNETTQLAIDTYLKDPALSGFQISRAPEDITHDSTRRYFETHLAYETLSSKLDKLTLAEINQHLDAVKGTAYCSYADLYEEVLQGEYSPSDAIEREYADYLTKLQKKEIFSEFTEEQRQKISAIVSTAFVAMIIASQGPHLLPLDIYGEGVYLERGKITKANQSKTTTSALGLLQSSDPVSLDDPARMAKTQEFLKPSEQSTYDPNAQWVKDNFSRLVHPFSNSISGTMLCEIRALAKIQELRKLADYMDAQAKPTDDVTPPSQTIDETTKKNQIDLVLSIMESGKVTSEVLAKAAELIHESQITYEVIKHIKKTTDEALLSSKEKLGAFLALYVSALLFNAGGHSLHEFVAPLGLAQIQEEFADIDGFSTLDLEELFLNSNKDAFDKALDKAIRYNEHMIKKRAVKEELGSLKKDFDKKSIPQLITHSKLSVDSRKNLSELAQKDPYHAADCLRLAEKLQQIMTQNDTRVKSEYFSFFREGAQRQVILNKNLNDAIIELSKGNKQQAKAIIETTLNALKDFKSNDKPELKSLQSFYDLMESQVITEQQMAITKS
;
A
#
# COMPACT_ATOMS: atom_id res chain seq x y z
N MET A 1 -0.64 -22.16 16.04
CA MET A 1 -0.60 -20.80 15.45
C MET A 1 -0.54 -20.89 13.93
N LYS A 2 -1.31 -20.07 13.21
CA LYS A 2 -1.28 -20.01 11.74
C LYS A 2 -0.22 -19.00 11.26
N ILE A 3 0.57 -19.36 10.26
CA ILE A 3 1.60 -18.52 9.61
C ILE A 3 1.55 -18.68 8.10
N THR A 4 2.14 -17.77 7.34
CA THR A 4 2.27 -17.86 5.87
C THR A 4 3.50 -18.68 5.46
N VAL A 5 3.62 -19.00 4.17
CA VAL A 5 4.85 -19.57 3.59
C VAL A 5 6.03 -18.61 3.79
N GLY A 6 5.87 -17.31 3.57
CA GLY A 6 6.91 -16.30 3.79
C GLY A 6 7.45 -16.32 5.23
N GLN A 7 6.55 -16.33 6.23
CA GLN A 7 6.94 -16.44 7.64
C GLN A 7 7.66 -17.75 7.95
N ALA A 8 7.22 -18.87 7.37
CA ALA A 8 7.87 -20.17 7.54
C ALA A 8 9.30 -20.16 6.97
N LEU A 9 9.50 -19.59 5.78
CA LEU A 9 10.83 -19.43 5.17
C LEU A 9 11.74 -18.56 6.03
N LEU A 10 11.24 -17.49 6.66
CA LEU A 10 12.04 -16.68 7.61
C LEU A 10 12.50 -17.48 8.83
N ILE A 11 11.66 -18.35 9.40
CA ILE A 11 12.04 -19.25 10.50
C ILE A 11 13.17 -20.19 10.06
N LEU A 12 13.07 -20.74 8.85
CA LEU A 12 14.09 -21.63 8.29
C LEU A 12 15.38 -20.90 7.94
N LEU A 13 15.31 -19.67 7.42
CA LEU A 13 16.47 -18.82 7.17
C LEU A 13 17.23 -18.54 8.47
N ALA A 14 16.52 -18.24 9.56
CA ALA A 14 17.13 -18.09 10.88
C ALA A 14 17.82 -19.38 11.36
N LYS A 15 17.15 -20.53 11.22
CA LYS A 15 17.68 -21.85 11.58
C LYS A 15 18.93 -22.23 10.79
N TYR A 16 18.89 -22.04 9.47
CA TYR A 16 19.91 -22.49 8.54
C TYR A 16 20.95 -21.42 8.19
N ARG A 17 20.99 -20.29 8.90
CA ARG A 17 21.92 -19.17 8.63
C ARG A 17 23.40 -19.58 8.55
N ASN A 18 23.79 -20.64 9.27
CA ASN A 18 25.17 -21.16 9.28
C ASN A 18 25.42 -22.26 8.23
N ASN A 19 24.39 -22.69 7.50
CA ASN A 19 24.50 -23.62 6.37
C ASN A 19 24.42 -22.81 5.08
N ALA A 20 25.58 -22.54 4.46
CA ALA A 20 25.67 -21.64 3.32
C ALA A 20 24.80 -22.09 2.12
N GLU A 21 24.77 -23.38 1.82
CA GLU A 21 24.01 -23.94 0.70
C GLU A 21 22.50 -23.77 0.91
N LYS A 22 21.97 -24.27 2.04
CA LYS A 22 20.55 -24.17 2.38
C LYS A 22 20.12 -22.72 2.57
N SER A 23 20.95 -21.90 3.20
CA SER A 23 20.66 -20.48 3.39
C SER A 23 20.56 -19.79 2.03
N ASN A 24 21.48 -20.04 1.10
CA ASN A 24 21.43 -19.43 -0.22
C ASN A 24 20.16 -19.84 -0.98
N GLU A 25 19.85 -21.13 -1.03
CA GLU A 25 18.62 -21.63 -1.67
C GLU A 25 17.36 -20.99 -1.05
N LEU A 26 17.28 -20.93 0.28
CA LEU A 26 16.17 -20.30 0.99
C LEU A 26 16.06 -18.78 0.70
N LYS A 27 17.17 -18.08 0.45
CA LYS A 27 17.15 -16.65 0.06
C LYS A 27 16.51 -16.48 -1.32
N HIS A 28 16.88 -17.32 -2.28
CA HIS A 28 16.25 -17.35 -3.61
C HIS A 28 14.75 -17.66 -3.52
N LEU A 29 14.37 -18.71 -2.78
CA LEU A 29 12.97 -19.09 -2.57
C LEU A 29 12.18 -18.02 -1.82
N TYR A 30 12.79 -17.36 -0.84
CA TYR A 30 12.14 -16.27 -0.13
C TYR A 30 11.94 -15.08 -1.05
N LEU A 31 12.96 -14.63 -1.78
CA LEU A 31 12.83 -13.46 -2.66
C LEU A 31 11.83 -13.73 -3.78
N ALA A 32 12.01 -14.79 -4.55
CA ALA A 32 11.27 -15.00 -5.79
C ALA A 32 10.06 -15.92 -5.70
N GLY A 33 10.01 -16.79 -4.69
CA GLY A 33 8.94 -17.77 -4.52
C GLY A 33 9.02 -18.95 -5.48
N ALA A 34 7.90 -19.63 -5.67
CA ALA A 34 7.77 -20.76 -6.60
C ALA A 34 7.73 -20.27 -8.07
N LYS A 35 8.91 -20.08 -8.68
CA LYS A 35 9.04 -19.70 -10.10
C LYS A 35 8.52 -20.78 -11.07
N ASN A 36 8.64 -22.04 -10.67
CA ASN A 36 8.39 -23.23 -11.49
C ASN A 36 8.18 -24.46 -10.58
N GLU A 37 7.92 -25.63 -11.18
CA GLU A 37 7.70 -26.88 -10.44
C GLU A 37 8.88 -27.26 -9.53
N THR A 38 10.12 -27.02 -9.96
CA THR A 38 11.32 -27.31 -9.17
C THR A 38 11.37 -26.49 -7.88
N THR A 39 11.17 -25.18 -7.98
CA THR A 39 11.16 -24.27 -6.81
C THR A 39 9.92 -24.48 -5.94
N GLN A 40 8.78 -24.87 -6.52
CA GLN A 40 7.60 -25.30 -5.78
C GLN A 40 7.89 -26.55 -4.93
N LEU A 41 8.54 -27.56 -5.51
CA LEU A 41 8.93 -28.79 -4.80
C LEU A 41 9.97 -28.50 -3.70
N ALA A 42 10.90 -27.58 -3.95
CA ALA A 42 11.87 -27.15 -2.94
C ALA A 42 11.16 -26.50 -1.74
N ILE A 43 10.22 -25.58 -1.97
CA ILE A 43 9.38 -25.00 -0.90
C ILE A 43 8.64 -26.12 -0.16
N ASP A 44 7.94 -27.02 -0.86
CA ASP A 44 7.20 -28.11 -0.25
C ASP A 44 8.07 -29.02 0.61
N THR A 45 9.34 -29.19 0.23
CA THR A 45 10.33 -29.96 1.00
C THR A 45 10.74 -29.21 2.26
N TYR A 46 11.06 -27.93 2.17
CA TYR A 46 11.41 -27.10 3.33
C TYR A 46 10.27 -26.96 4.35
N LEU A 47 9.02 -26.88 3.89
CA LEU A 47 7.86 -26.76 4.77
C LEU A 47 7.60 -28.02 5.63
N LYS A 48 8.28 -29.14 5.36
CA LYS A 48 8.25 -30.36 6.19
C LYS A 48 9.28 -30.37 7.32
N ASP A 49 10.08 -29.31 7.45
CA ASP A 49 11.13 -29.22 8.47
C ASP A 49 10.55 -29.30 9.90
N PRO A 50 11.15 -30.09 10.82
CA PRO A 50 10.66 -30.24 12.20
C PRO A 50 10.54 -28.93 13.00
N ALA A 51 11.30 -27.89 12.65
CA ALA A 51 11.20 -26.57 13.30
C ALA A 51 9.83 -25.91 13.08
N LEU A 52 9.04 -26.40 12.11
CA LEU A 52 7.73 -25.87 11.77
C LEU A 52 6.56 -26.69 12.36
N SER A 53 6.82 -27.74 13.15
CA SER A 53 5.78 -28.70 13.59
C SER A 53 4.66 -28.11 14.45
N GLY A 54 4.86 -26.93 15.06
CA GLY A 54 3.85 -26.23 15.86
C GLY A 54 2.98 -25.24 15.07
N PHE A 55 3.19 -25.12 13.76
CA PHE A 55 2.56 -24.10 12.93
C PHE A 55 1.63 -24.71 11.89
N GLN A 56 0.51 -24.02 11.65
CA GLN A 56 -0.34 -24.26 10.48
C GLN A 56 0.09 -23.29 9.38
N ILE A 57 0.70 -23.82 8.32
CA ILE A 57 1.24 -23.00 7.22
C ILE A 57 0.15 -22.78 6.17
N SER A 58 -0.20 -21.52 5.94
CA SER A 58 -1.20 -21.13 4.94
C SER A 58 -0.57 -20.77 3.61
N ARG A 59 -1.24 -21.19 2.53
CA ARG A 59 -0.99 -20.81 1.14
C ARG A 59 -2.11 -19.96 0.56
N ALA A 60 -3.10 -19.58 1.38
CA ALA A 60 -4.26 -18.84 0.90
C ALA A 60 -3.83 -17.41 0.50
N PRO A 61 -4.30 -16.90 -0.65
CA PRO A 61 -4.06 -15.52 -1.07
C PRO A 61 -4.36 -14.47 0.01
N GLU A 62 -5.43 -14.68 0.78
CA GLU A 62 -5.86 -13.80 1.88
C GLU A 62 -4.81 -13.70 3.00
N ASP A 63 -4.07 -14.78 3.26
CA ASP A 63 -3.02 -14.75 4.28
C ASP A 63 -1.71 -14.20 3.73
N ILE A 64 -1.38 -14.52 2.47
CA ILE A 64 -0.17 -14.03 1.80
C ILE A 64 -0.24 -12.51 1.62
N THR A 65 -1.39 -11.99 1.18
CA THR A 65 -1.57 -10.55 0.99
C THR A 65 -1.44 -9.77 2.31
N HIS A 66 -1.82 -10.36 3.45
CA HIS A 66 -1.72 -9.75 4.77
C HIS A 66 -0.45 -10.17 5.53
N ASP A 67 0.56 -10.70 4.83
CA ASP A 67 1.86 -11.01 5.43
C ASP A 67 2.65 -9.74 5.73
N SER A 68 2.42 -9.19 6.93
CA SER A 68 3.16 -8.04 7.47
C SER A 68 4.69 -8.22 7.43
N THR A 69 5.20 -9.45 7.54
CA THR A 69 6.66 -9.70 7.60
C THR A 69 7.30 -9.59 6.22
N ARG A 70 6.56 -10.01 5.19
CA ARG A 70 6.97 -9.83 3.81
C ARG A 70 6.89 -8.37 3.36
N ARG A 71 5.80 -7.68 3.71
CA ARG A 71 5.65 -6.24 3.46
C ARG A 71 6.77 -5.45 4.14
N TYR A 72 7.13 -5.82 5.36
CA TYR A 72 8.26 -5.26 6.10
C TYR A 72 9.59 -5.52 5.39
N PHE A 73 9.85 -6.77 4.98
CA PHE A 73 11.05 -7.15 4.23
C PHE A 73 11.22 -6.32 2.96
N GLU A 74 10.21 -6.25 2.09
CA GLU A 74 10.30 -5.52 0.82
C GLU A 74 10.48 -4.01 1.03
N THR A 75 9.80 -3.44 2.03
CA THR A 75 9.99 -2.03 2.43
C THR A 75 11.42 -1.76 2.85
N HIS A 76 12.01 -2.63 3.69
CA HIS A 76 13.41 -2.47 4.10
C HIS A 76 14.40 -2.78 3.00
N LEU A 77 14.12 -3.74 2.12
CA LEU A 77 14.97 -4.03 0.97
C LEU A 77 15.05 -2.80 0.06
N ALA A 78 13.94 -2.11 -0.19
CA ALA A 78 13.95 -0.84 -0.91
C ALA A 78 14.84 0.22 -0.21
N TYR A 79 14.65 0.42 1.10
CA TYR A 79 15.48 1.36 1.87
C TYR A 79 16.98 1.04 1.81
N GLU A 80 17.36 -0.21 2.09
CA GLU A 80 18.76 -0.63 2.10
C GLU A 80 19.39 -0.60 0.70
N THR A 81 18.58 -0.83 -0.35
CA THR A 81 19.01 -0.69 -1.75
C THR A 81 19.34 0.76 -2.06
N LEU A 82 18.47 1.70 -1.70
CA LEU A 82 18.75 3.13 -1.88
C LEU A 82 20.01 3.54 -1.10
N SER A 83 20.11 3.12 0.17
CA SER A 83 21.24 3.46 1.03
C SER A 83 22.60 2.97 0.48
N SER A 84 22.62 1.85 -0.25
CA SER A 84 23.87 1.22 -0.72
C SER A 84 24.17 1.40 -2.20
N LYS A 85 23.16 1.65 -3.05
CA LYS A 85 23.34 1.73 -4.52
C LYS A 85 23.33 3.14 -5.10
N LEU A 86 22.97 4.19 -4.35
CA LEU A 86 22.92 5.56 -4.89
C LEU A 86 24.28 6.07 -5.42
N ASP A 87 25.39 5.51 -4.96
CA ASP A 87 26.73 5.88 -5.42
C ASP A 87 27.14 5.15 -6.72
N LYS A 88 26.31 4.22 -7.22
CA LYS A 88 26.54 3.53 -8.50
C LYS A 88 26.24 4.40 -9.72
N LEU A 89 25.45 5.45 -9.53
CA LEU A 89 25.11 6.43 -10.56
C LEU A 89 25.41 7.82 -10.03
N THR A 90 26.01 8.66 -10.87
CA THR A 90 26.22 10.07 -10.58
C THR A 90 24.90 10.84 -10.73
N LEU A 91 24.78 11.98 -10.05
CA LEU A 91 23.61 12.85 -10.21
C LEU A 91 23.46 13.34 -11.66
N ALA A 92 24.59 13.56 -12.36
CA ALA A 92 24.58 13.95 -13.76
C ALA A 92 23.98 12.87 -14.68
N GLU A 93 24.29 11.59 -14.45
CA GLU A 93 23.72 10.49 -15.23
C GLU A 93 22.20 10.36 -15.02
N ILE A 94 21.72 10.52 -13.78
CA ILE A 94 20.27 10.45 -13.48
C ILE A 94 19.54 11.66 -14.07
N ASN A 95 20.11 12.87 -13.96
CA ASN A 95 19.52 14.07 -14.55
C ASN A 95 19.53 14.01 -16.09
N GLN A 96 20.58 13.46 -16.70
CA GLN A 96 20.62 13.25 -18.14
C GLN A 96 19.48 12.33 -18.58
N HIS A 97 19.21 11.27 -17.83
CA HIS A 97 18.09 10.38 -18.12
C HIS A 97 16.73 11.07 -17.91
N LEU A 98 16.55 11.87 -16.84
CA LEU A 98 15.35 12.68 -16.67
C LEU A 98 15.13 13.63 -17.86
N ASP A 99 16.18 14.30 -18.34
CA ASP A 99 16.12 15.17 -19.52
C ASP A 99 15.79 14.37 -20.79
N ALA A 100 16.32 13.14 -20.91
CA ALA A 100 16.01 12.22 -22.00
C ALA A 100 14.53 11.83 -22.01
N VAL A 101 13.96 11.50 -20.85
CA VAL A 101 12.54 11.18 -20.71
C VAL A 101 11.67 12.39 -21.03
N LYS A 102 12.01 13.59 -20.55
CA LYS A 102 11.31 14.83 -20.94
C LYS A 102 11.36 15.06 -22.46
N GLY A 103 12.49 14.75 -23.10
CA GLY A 103 12.70 14.85 -24.54
C GLY A 103 11.92 13.84 -25.40
N THR A 104 11.17 12.91 -24.78
CA THR A 104 10.31 11.96 -25.52
C THR A 104 8.93 12.53 -25.89
N ALA A 105 8.59 13.72 -25.40
CA ALA A 105 7.30 14.38 -25.64
C ALA A 105 7.44 15.81 -26.16
N TYR A 106 6.34 16.35 -26.66
CA TYR A 106 6.27 17.73 -27.15
C TYR A 106 6.63 18.73 -26.05
N CYS A 107 7.26 19.83 -26.42
CA CYS A 107 7.69 20.87 -25.48
C CYS A 107 6.54 21.47 -24.67
N SER A 108 5.31 21.44 -25.21
CA SER A 108 4.09 21.88 -24.53
C SER A 108 3.66 21.00 -23.35
N TYR A 109 4.20 19.79 -23.22
CA TYR A 109 3.86 18.90 -22.10
C TYR A 109 4.57 19.31 -20.80
N ALA A 110 5.57 20.19 -20.85
CA ALA A 110 6.30 20.63 -19.67
C ALA A 110 5.38 21.20 -18.57
N ASP A 111 4.37 21.98 -18.97
CA ASP A 111 3.42 22.58 -18.05
C ASP A 111 2.57 21.53 -17.30
N LEU A 112 2.50 20.29 -17.78
CA LEU A 112 1.76 19.19 -17.15
C LEU A 112 2.52 18.51 -16.00
N TYR A 113 3.83 18.74 -15.89
CA TYR A 113 4.63 18.10 -14.85
C TYR A 113 5.55 19.03 -14.06
N GLU A 114 6.00 20.15 -14.60
CA GLU A 114 7.00 21.01 -13.92
C GLU A 114 6.52 21.55 -12.56
N GLU A 115 5.22 21.87 -12.41
CA GLU A 115 4.64 22.27 -11.12
C GLU A 115 4.77 21.14 -10.08
N VAL A 116 4.43 19.91 -10.46
CA VAL A 116 4.55 18.71 -9.61
C VAL A 116 5.99 18.42 -9.26
N LEU A 117 6.93 18.59 -10.19
CA LEU A 117 8.35 18.42 -9.93
C LEU A 117 8.89 19.43 -8.90
N GLN A 118 8.23 20.58 -8.73
CA GLN A 118 8.53 21.59 -7.73
C GLN A 118 7.79 21.36 -6.39
N GLY A 119 6.93 20.34 -6.32
CA GLY A 119 6.12 20.02 -5.13
C GLY A 119 4.77 20.73 -5.09
N GLU A 120 4.35 21.36 -6.20
CA GLU A 120 3.04 22.01 -6.36
C GLU A 120 2.07 21.05 -7.05
N TYR A 121 0.78 21.07 -6.71
CA TYR A 121 -0.20 20.16 -7.32
C TYR A 121 -1.62 20.69 -7.24
N SER A 122 -2.48 20.22 -8.15
CA SER A 122 -3.91 20.47 -8.05
C SER A 122 -4.54 19.60 -6.97
N PRO A 123 -5.30 20.15 -5.99
CA PRO A 123 -5.93 19.36 -4.94
C PRO A 123 -6.89 18.25 -5.42
N SER A 124 -7.35 18.31 -6.67
CA SER A 124 -8.26 17.32 -7.26
C SER A 124 -7.57 16.08 -7.83
N ASP A 125 -6.27 16.14 -8.12
CA ASP A 125 -5.53 15.02 -8.70
C ASP A 125 -4.78 14.24 -7.63
N ALA A 126 -5.20 12.99 -7.39
CA ALA A 126 -4.60 12.14 -6.37
C ALA A 126 -3.17 11.69 -6.72
N ILE A 127 -2.85 11.55 -8.01
CA ILE A 127 -1.53 11.11 -8.49
C ILE A 127 -0.55 12.27 -8.39
N GLU A 128 -0.89 13.45 -8.90
CA GLU A 128 -0.02 14.64 -8.78
C GLU A 128 0.32 14.91 -7.31
N ARG A 129 -0.71 14.84 -6.45
CA ARG A 129 -0.57 14.99 -5.01
C ARG A 129 0.38 13.96 -4.37
N GLU A 130 0.31 12.69 -4.78
CA GLU A 130 1.19 11.64 -4.26
C GLU A 130 2.67 11.92 -4.57
N TYR A 131 2.96 12.33 -5.82
CA TYR A 131 4.33 12.61 -6.26
C TYR A 131 4.85 13.94 -5.70
N ALA A 132 4.04 15.00 -5.70
CA ALA A 132 4.41 16.28 -5.11
C ALA A 132 4.67 16.18 -3.59
N ASP A 133 3.86 15.40 -2.86
CA ASP A 133 4.10 15.09 -1.44
C ASP A 133 5.43 14.34 -1.24
N TYR A 134 5.74 13.37 -2.10
CA TYR A 134 7.02 12.66 -2.04
C TYR A 134 8.21 13.61 -2.25
N LEU A 135 8.19 14.40 -3.32
CA LEU A 135 9.27 15.36 -3.62
C LEU A 135 9.43 16.39 -2.50
N THR A 136 8.32 16.89 -1.96
CA THR A 136 8.32 17.81 -0.81
C THR A 136 8.95 17.18 0.44
N LYS A 137 8.65 15.91 0.74
CA LYS A 137 9.23 15.19 1.89
C LYS A 137 10.73 14.99 1.75
N LEU A 138 11.22 14.71 0.54
CA LEU A 138 12.65 14.63 0.25
C LEU A 138 13.32 15.98 0.51
N GLN A 139 12.79 17.06 -0.06
CA GLN A 139 13.33 18.42 0.10
C GLN A 139 13.34 18.86 1.58
N LYS A 140 12.27 18.57 2.33
CA LYS A 140 12.13 18.92 3.75
C LYS A 140 12.85 17.97 4.71
N LYS A 141 13.51 16.92 4.20
CA LYS A 141 14.18 15.88 5.01
C LYS A 141 13.23 15.17 5.98
N GLU A 142 11.95 15.06 5.63
CA GLU A 142 10.95 14.32 6.42
C GLU A 142 11.10 12.80 6.24
N ILE A 143 11.73 12.38 5.14
CA ILE A 143 12.17 11.01 4.85
C ILE A 143 13.64 11.04 4.40
N PHE A 144 14.36 9.94 4.61
CA PHE A 144 15.80 9.85 4.30
C PHE A 144 16.62 10.99 4.93
N SER A 145 16.33 11.27 6.20
CA SER A 145 16.97 12.36 6.97
C SER A 145 18.48 12.15 7.13
N GLU A 146 18.89 10.89 7.14
CA GLU A 146 20.25 10.39 7.26
C GLU A 146 21.02 10.37 5.94
N PHE A 147 20.35 10.58 4.80
CA PHE A 147 20.99 10.62 3.48
C PHE A 147 21.66 11.99 3.27
N THR A 148 22.66 12.05 2.39
CA THR A 148 23.23 13.34 1.97
C THR A 148 22.25 14.12 1.10
N GLU A 149 22.52 15.41 0.89
CA GLU A 149 21.70 16.23 -0.01
C GLU A 149 21.75 15.70 -1.45
N GLU A 150 22.94 15.35 -1.94
CA GLU A 150 23.11 14.76 -3.27
C GLU A 150 22.32 13.45 -3.40
N GLN A 151 22.36 12.58 -2.38
CA GLN A 151 21.60 11.33 -2.38
C GLN A 151 20.08 11.58 -2.47
N ARG A 152 19.54 12.55 -1.73
CA ARG A 152 18.12 12.93 -1.86
C ARG A 152 17.80 13.52 -3.22
N GLN A 153 18.69 14.34 -3.80
CA GLN A 153 18.52 14.88 -5.15
C GLN A 153 18.49 13.78 -6.22
N LYS A 154 19.33 12.74 -6.09
CA LYS A 154 19.27 11.56 -6.96
C LYS A 154 17.92 10.83 -6.86
N ILE A 155 17.40 10.65 -5.64
CA ILE A 155 16.06 10.05 -5.44
C ILE A 155 14.98 10.94 -6.06
N SER A 156 15.03 12.26 -5.84
CA SER A 156 14.09 13.21 -6.45
C SER A 156 14.09 13.10 -7.96
N ALA A 157 15.26 13.06 -8.61
CA ALA A 157 15.36 12.93 -10.06
C ALA A 157 14.76 11.61 -10.57
N ILE A 158 15.01 10.49 -9.87
CA ILE A 158 14.39 9.18 -10.20
C ILE A 158 12.86 9.23 -10.08
N VAL A 159 12.34 9.83 -9.01
CA VAL A 159 10.89 9.98 -8.79
C VAL A 159 10.27 10.88 -9.86
N SER A 160 10.96 11.96 -10.24
CA SER A 160 10.57 12.84 -11.33
C SER A 160 10.51 12.10 -12.67
N THR A 161 11.49 11.24 -12.98
CA THR A 161 11.47 10.43 -14.20
C THR A 161 10.20 9.58 -14.28
N ALA A 162 9.86 8.88 -13.19
CA ALA A 162 8.66 8.05 -13.13
C ALA A 162 7.38 8.85 -13.40
N PHE A 163 7.27 10.04 -12.79
CA PHE A 163 6.12 10.92 -12.97
C PHE A 163 6.02 11.45 -14.40
N VAL A 164 7.11 11.95 -14.96
CA VAL A 164 7.16 12.47 -16.33
C VAL A 164 6.78 11.37 -17.32
N ALA A 165 7.36 10.17 -17.21
CA ALA A 165 7.03 9.03 -18.07
C ALA A 165 5.53 8.66 -17.99
N MET A 166 4.93 8.72 -16.80
CA MET A 166 3.50 8.49 -16.61
C MET A 166 2.63 9.54 -17.30
N ILE A 167 2.96 10.83 -17.16
CA ILE A 167 2.23 11.92 -17.81
C ILE A 167 2.30 11.79 -19.33
N ILE A 168 3.49 11.51 -19.88
CA ILE A 168 3.67 11.32 -21.32
C ILE A 168 2.84 10.13 -21.82
N ALA A 169 2.92 8.98 -21.15
CA ALA A 169 2.14 7.80 -21.53
C ALA A 169 0.62 8.04 -21.46
N SER A 170 0.16 8.85 -20.51
CA SER A 170 -1.26 9.16 -20.35
C SER A 170 -1.79 10.16 -21.39
N GLN A 171 -1.00 11.18 -21.74
CA GLN A 171 -1.45 12.29 -22.58
C GLN A 171 -1.12 12.07 -24.07
N GLY A 172 -0.01 11.38 -24.34
CA GLY A 172 0.46 11.05 -25.67
C GLY A 172 0.83 9.58 -25.79
N PRO A 173 -0.11 8.63 -25.61
CA PRO A 173 0.20 7.19 -25.66
C PRO A 173 0.82 6.75 -26.99
N HIS A 174 0.54 7.46 -28.09
CA HIS A 174 1.12 7.22 -29.42
C HIS A 174 2.60 7.62 -29.52
N LEU A 175 3.07 8.55 -28.67
CA LEU A 175 4.46 9.03 -28.70
C LEU A 175 5.46 7.99 -28.23
N LEU A 176 5.01 7.06 -27.37
CA LEU A 176 5.84 6.02 -26.78
C LEU A 176 5.52 4.65 -27.39
N PRO A 177 6.52 3.84 -27.78
CA PRO A 177 6.31 2.48 -28.26
C PRO A 177 5.78 1.57 -27.13
N LEU A 178 5.55 0.28 -27.44
CA LEU A 178 5.14 -0.76 -26.49
C LEU A 178 3.82 -0.46 -25.73
N ASP A 179 2.79 0.01 -26.43
CA ASP A 179 1.47 0.25 -25.84
C ASP A 179 0.67 -1.06 -25.62
N ILE A 180 1.11 -1.87 -24.66
CA ILE A 180 0.54 -3.19 -24.37
C ILE A 180 -0.56 -3.17 -23.31
N TYR A 181 -1.09 -1.99 -22.94
CA TYR A 181 -2.12 -1.87 -21.88
C TYR A 181 -3.42 -2.63 -22.18
N GLY A 182 -3.69 -2.96 -23.46
CA GLY A 182 -4.84 -3.75 -23.90
C GLY A 182 -4.55 -5.24 -24.15
N GLU A 183 -3.36 -5.73 -23.79
CA GLU A 183 -2.90 -7.07 -24.14
C GLU A 183 -2.53 -7.92 -22.92
N GLY A 184 -2.71 -9.24 -23.04
CA GLY A 184 -2.23 -10.23 -22.07
C GLY A 184 -2.57 -9.89 -20.61
N VAL A 185 -1.54 -9.84 -19.75
CA VAL A 185 -1.69 -9.57 -18.31
C VAL A 185 -2.09 -8.13 -17.98
N TYR A 186 -1.93 -7.19 -18.93
CA TYR A 186 -2.37 -5.80 -18.75
C TYR A 186 -3.84 -5.58 -19.13
N LEU A 187 -4.45 -6.49 -19.90
CA LEU A 187 -5.89 -6.46 -20.15
C LEU A 187 -6.70 -6.72 -18.87
N GLU A 188 -6.29 -7.73 -18.09
CA GLU A 188 -6.91 -8.12 -16.82
C GLU A 188 -5.94 -7.99 -15.66
N ARG A 189 -5.68 -6.74 -15.27
CA ARG A 189 -4.76 -6.36 -14.20
C ARG A 189 -5.12 -6.89 -12.81
N GLY A 190 -6.38 -7.29 -12.62
CA GLY A 190 -6.86 -7.91 -11.38
C GLY A 190 -6.94 -6.99 -10.17
N LYS A 191 -6.91 -5.67 -10.36
CA LYS A 191 -7.09 -4.68 -9.28
C LYS A 191 -8.58 -4.47 -8.99
N ILE A 192 -8.96 -4.52 -7.73
CA ILE A 192 -10.28 -4.12 -7.23
C ILE A 192 -10.11 -3.01 -6.19
N THR A 193 -10.77 -1.88 -6.37
CA THR A 193 -10.74 -0.78 -5.38
C THR A 193 -11.63 -1.11 -4.17
N LYS A 194 -11.08 -0.97 -2.96
CA LYS A 194 -11.83 -1.14 -1.70
C LYS A 194 -12.75 0.05 -1.46
N ALA A 195 -13.98 -0.21 -1.03
CA ALA A 195 -14.93 0.83 -0.64
C ALA A 195 -14.59 1.44 0.74
N ASN A 196 -15.09 2.66 0.99
CA ASN A 196 -15.11 3.33 2.31
C ASN A 196 -13.74 3.56 2.98
N GLN A 197 -12.70 3.80 2.19
CA GLN A 197 -11.33 4.01 2.70
C GLN A 197 -10.99 5.48 3.05
N SER A 198 -11.95 6.41 2.99
CA SER A 198 -11.71 7.86 3.19
C SER A 198 -11.21 8.24 4.59
N LYS A 199 -11.30 7.33 5.56
CA LYS A 199 -10.81 7.52 6.95
C LYS A 199 -9.53 6.74 7.24
N THR A 200 -9.04 5.94 6.29
CA THR A 200 -7.84 5.13 6.48
C THR A 200 -6.63 6.05 6.41
N THR A 201 -5.97 6.24 7.54
CA THR A 201 -4.68 6.94 7.62
C THR A 201 -3.58 5.94 7.92
N THR A 202 -2.39 6.22 7.41
CA THR A 202 -1.23 5.36 7.58
C THR A 202 -0.05 6.18 8.08
N SER A 203 0.74 5.54 8.92
CA SER A 203 1.97 6.08 9.48
C SER A 203 3.17 5.16 9.23
N ALA A 204 2.99 4.19 8.33
CA ALA A 204 4.04 3.34 7.84
C ALA A 204 4.36 3.74 6.39
N LEU A 205 5.62 3.66 6.00
CA LEU A 205 6.10 3.80 4.64
C LEU A 205 6.04 2.46 3.90
N GLY A 206 6.19 2.51 2.59
CA GLY A 206 6.28 1.33 1.74
C GLY A 206 5.03 0.48 1.73
N LEU A 207 5.24 -0.83 1.58
CA LEU A 207 4.17 -1.82 1.45
C LEU A 207 3.42 -2.11 2.74
N LEU A 208 3.92 -1.63 3.88
CA LEU A 208 3.28 -1.79 5.17
C LEU A 208 1.92 -1.09 5.21
N GLN A 209 0.93 -1.81 5.72
CA GLN A 209 -0.41 -1.33 5.98
C GLN A 209 -0.47 -0.63 7.34
N SER A 210 -1.51 0.16 7.56
CA SER A 210 -1.84 0.89 8.77
C SER A 210 -2.01 -0.02 9.99
N SER A 211 -2.37 -1.28 9.77
CA SER A 211 -2.49 -2.32 10.78
C SER A 211 -1.15 -3.01 11.11
N ASP A 212 -0.13 -2.84 10.26
CA ASP A 212 1.18 -3.44 10.47
C ASP A 212 1.94 -2.67 11.57
N PRO A 213 2.42 -3.35 12.62
CA PRO A 213 3.17 -2.68 13.66
C PRO A 213 4.54 -2.24 13.14
N VAL A 214 4.95 -1.01 13.44
CA VAL A 214 6.26 -0.47 13.09
C VAL A 214 6.88 0.15 14.33
N SER A 215 8.17 -0.08 14.57
CA SER A 215 8.86 0.52 15.72
C SER A 215 8.96 2.05 15.55
N LEU A 216 9.07 2.78 16.67
CA LEU A 216 9.13 4.25 16.63
C LEU A 216 10.42 4.78 16.01
N ASP A 217 11.50 4.00 16.09
CA ASP A 217 12.84 4.29 15.57
C ASP A 217 13.11 3.64 14.20
N ASP A 218 12.10 2.99 13.61
CA ASP A 218 12.24 2.32 12.33
C ASP A 218 12.18 3.34 11.17
N PRO A 219 13.08 3.29 10.15
CA PRO A 219 13.01 4.19 9.02
C PRO A 219 11.72 4.06 8.19
N ALA A 220 11.00 2.94 8.30
CA ALA A 220 9.69 2.77 7.68
C ALA A 220 8.56 3.49 8.46
N ARG A 221 8.85 4.16 9.58
CA ARG A 221 7.87 4.96 10.32
C ARG A 221 7.80 6.38 9.77
N MET A 222 6.60 6.83 9.43
CA MET A 222 6.39 8.22 9.03
C MET A 222 6.37 9.14 10.25
N ALA A 223 7.02 10.30 10.15
CA ALA A 223 6.96 11.35 11.16
C ALA A 223 5.54 11.94 11.28
N LYS A 224 4.82 12.04 10.16
CA LYS A 224 3.42 12.49 10.07
C LYS A 224 2.62 11.47 9.26
N THR A 225 1.37 11.25 9.64
CA THR A 225 0.47 10.39 8.87
C THR A 225 0.26 10.93 7.46
N GLN A 226 0.23 10.05 6.46
CA GLN A 226 -0.08 10.45 5.09
C GLN A 226 -1.54 10.89 4.98
N GLU A 227 -1.78 11.92 4.18
CA GLU A 227 -3.13 12.45 3.95
C GLU A 227 -3.84 11.76 2.78
N PHE A 228 -3.13 11.00 1.95
CA PHE A 228 -3.69 10.21 0.86
C PHE A 228 -3.61 8.71 1.14
N LEU A 229 -4.43 7.96 0.43
CA LEU A 229 -4.60 6.53 0.62
C LEU A 229 -3.57 5.75 -0.21
N LYS A 230 -2.72 4.97 0.44
CA LYS A 230 -1.70 4.17 -0.24
C LYS A 230 -2.33 3.05 -1.11
N PRO A 231 -1.69 2.66 -2.23
CA PRO A 231 -2.11 1.54 -3.07
C PRO A 231 -2.43 0.24 -2.32
N SER A 232 -1.57 -0.14 -1.36
CA SER A 232 -1.74 -1.32 -0.50
C SER A 232 -2.96 -1.27 0.42
N GLU A 233 -3.52 -0.08 0.65
CA GLU A 233 -4.71 0.15 1.46
C GLU A 233 -5.96 0.22 0.59
N GLN A 234 -5.89 0.93 -0.54
CA GLN A 234 -7.04 1.16 -1.41
C GLN A 234 -7.39 -0.01 -2.31
N SER A 235 -6.49 -0.99 -2.48
CA SER A 235 -6.67 -2.06 -3.47
C SER A 235 -6.78 -3.42 -2.81
N THR A 236 -7.62 -4.27 -3.39
CA THR A 236 -7.63 -5.73 -3.25
C THR A 236 -7.58 -6.36 -4.64
N TYR A 237 -7.66 -7.67 -4.75
CA TYR A 237 -7.47 -8.40 -6.00
C TYR A 237 -8.72 -9.15 -6.48
N ASP A 238 -8.83 -9.28 -7.80
CA ASP A 238 -9.73 -10.25 -8.44
C ASP A 238 -9.03 -11.61 -8.52
N PRO A 239 -9.51 -12.65 -7.79
CA PRO A 239 -8.88 -13.97 -7.82
C PRO A 239 -8.94 -14.66 -9.19
N ASN A 240 -9.76 -14.18 -10.13
CA ASN A 240 -9.88 -14.76 -11.45
C ASN A 240 -8.87 -14.22 -12.45
N ALA A 241 -8.33 -13.03 -12.21
CA ALA A 241 -7.38 -12.38 -13.10
C ALA A 241 -6.08 -13.21 -13.22
N GLN A 242 -5.56 -13.31 -14.44
CA GLN A 242 -4.37 -14.13 -14.72
C GLN A 242 -3.14 -13.67 -13.95
N TRP A 243 -2.91 -12.35 -13.86
CA TRP A 243 -1.82 -11.77 -13.07
C TRP A 243 -1.91 -12.16 -11.59
N VAL A 244 -3.11 -12.10 -11.01
CA VAL A 244 -3.33 -12.41 -9.59
C VAL A 244 -3.04 -13.88 -9.29
N LYS A 245 -3.45 -14.78 -10.20
CA LYS A 245 -3.13 -16.21 -10.13
C LYS A 245 -1.62 -16.45 -10.20
N ASP A 246 -0.91 -15.80 -11.13
CA ASP A 246 0.54 -15.92 -11.23
C ASP A 246 1.23 -15.42 -9.94
N ASN A 247 0.90 -14.21 -9.48
CA ASN A 247 1.49 -13.62 -8.28
C ASN A 247 1.34 -14.53 -7.04
N PHE A 248 0.13 -15.04 -6.78
CA PHE A 248 -0.10 -15.91 -5.63
C PHE A 248 0.40 -17.34 -5.82
N SER A 249 0.60 -17.81 -7.05
CA SER A 249 1.25 -19.11 -7.30
C SER A 249 2.69 -19.14 -6.80
N ARG A 250 3.35 -17.97 -6.68
CA ARG A 250 4.69 -17.84 -6.11
C ARG A 250 4.74 -18.04 -4.59
N LEU A 251 3.60 -18.05 -3.90
CA LEU A 251 3.41 -18.28 -2.46
C LEU A 251 3.96 -17.22 -1.48
N VAL A 252 4.83 -16.32 -1.93
CA VAL A 252 5.55 -15.38 -1.04
C VAL A 252 5.26 -13.91 -1.33
N HIS A 253 4.61 -13.56 -2.45
CA HIS A 253 4.43 -12.17 -2.85
C HIS A 253 3.06 -11.64 -2.43
N PRO A 254 3.01 -10.56 -1.62
CA PRO A 254 1.76 -9.92 -1.27
C PRO A 254 1.23 -9.19 -2.50
N PHE A 255 -0.09 -9.07 -2.60
CA PHE A 255 -0.71 -8.19 -3.58
C PHE A 255 -0.72 -6.76 -3.02
N SER A 256 -0.20 -5.80 -3.77
CA SER A 256 -0.30 -4.38 -3.39
C SER A 256 -1.34 -3.68 -4.26
N ASN A 257 -1.29 -3.90 -5.57
CA ASN A 257 -2.05 -3.09 -6.51
C ASN A 257 -2.38 -3.85 -7.81
N SER A 258 -1.36 -4.25 -8.56
CA SER A 258 -1.40 -5.02 -9.83
C SER A 258 0.02 -5.05 -10.41
N ILE A 259 0.25 -5.71 -11.55
CA ILE A 259 1.46 -5.50 -12.37
C ILE A 259 1.67 -3.99 -12.64
N SER A 260 2.92 -3.54 -12.50
CA SER A 260 3.25 -2.12 -12.49
C SER A 260 3.04 -1.47 -13.85
N GLY A 261 2.14 -0.49 -13.89
CA GLY A 261 1.99 0.41 -15.04
C GLY A 261 3.08 1.47 -15.05
N THR A 262 3.51 1.92 -13.86
CA THR A 262 4.59 2.90 -13.73
C THR A 262 5.91 2.38 -14.30
N MET A 263 6.27 1.13 -14.00
CA MET A 263 7.43 0.48 -14.65
C MET A 263 7.23 0.34 -16.16
N LEU A 264 6.02 0.03 -16.64
CA LEU A 264 5.77 -0.02 -18.08
C LEU A 264 5.98 1.35 -18.74
N CYS A 265 5.49 2.44 -18.15
CA CYS A 265 5.73 3.80 -18.67
C CYS A 265 7.23 4.12 -18.77
N GLU A 266 8.02 3.72 -17.78
CA GLU A 266 9.47 3.88 -17.79
C GLU A 266 10.14 3.10 -18.92
N ILE A 267 9.80 1.82 -19.06
CA ILE A 267 10.31 0.95 -20.13
C ILE A 267 9.93 1.52 -21.52
N ARG A 268 8.71 2.03 -21.66
CA ARG A 268 8.23 2.70 -22.88
C ARG A 268 9.04 3.96 -23.20
N ALA A 269 9.39 4.76 -22.19
CA ALA A 269 10.25 5.93 -22.36
C ALA A 269 11.68 5.54 -22.76
N LEU A 270 12.28 4.54 -22.10
CA LEU A 270 13.60 4.01 -22.46
C LEU A 270 13.65 3.51 -23.92
N ALA A 271 12.61 2.79 -24.37
CA ALA A 271 12.50 2.34 -25.75
C ALA A 271 12.41 3.54 -26.71
N LYS A 272 11.61 4.56 -26.39
CA LYS A 272 11.54 5.79 -27.19
C LYS A 272 12.88 6.53 -27.27
N ILE A 273 13.66 6.55 -26.19
CA ILE A 273 14.99 7.16 -26.16
C ILE A 273 15.95 6.42 -27.11
N GLN A 274 15.93 5.08 -27.14
CA GLN A 274 16.70 4.30 -28.11
C GLN A 274 16.30 4.62 -29.56
N GLU A 275 15.00 4.73 -29.84
CA GLU A 275 14.49 5.09 -31.17
C GLU A 275 14.89 6.52 -31.58
N LEU A 276 14.81 7.49 -30.66
CA LEU A 276 15.27 8.85 -30.92
C LEU A 276 16.78 8.93 -31.16
N ARG A 277 17.57 8.11 -30.46
CA ARG A 277 19.02 8.00 -30.71
C ARG A 277 19.30 7.48 -32.13
N LYS A 278 18.62 6.40 -32.55
CA LYS A 278 18.73 5.85 -33.91
C LYS A 278 18.40 6.91 -34.97
N LEU A 279 17.33 7.67 -34.76
CA LEU A 279 16.93 8.75 -35.66
C LEU A 279 17.97 9.88 -35.69
N ALA A 280 18.45 10.32 -34.53
CA ALA A 280 19.43 11.39 -34.43
C ALA A 280 20.76 11.02 -35.09
N ASP A 281 21.21 9.76 -34.96
CA ASP A 281 22.42 9.26 -35.64
C ASP A 281 22.26 9.24 -37.16
N TYR A 282 21.08 8.86 -37.66
CA TYR A 282 20.77 8.94 -39.09
C TYR A 282 20.77 10.40 -39.58
N MET A 283 20.09 11.30 -38.87
CA MET A 283 20.00 12.71 -39.21
C MET A 283 21.38 13.39 -39.22
N ASP A 284 22.25 13.08 -38.25
CA ASP A 284 23.63 13.56 -38.18
C ASP A 284 24.46 13.08 -39.38
N ALA A 285 24.22 11.85 -39.87
CA ALA A 285 24.87 11.34 -41.08
C ALA A 285 24.38 12.06 -42.36
N GLN A 286 23.09 12.44 -42.44
CA GLN A 286 22.53 13.16 -43.58
C GLN A 286 22.89 14.65 -43.60
N ALA A 287 23.05 15.27 -42.42
CA ALA A 287 23.33 16.70 -42.29
C ALA A 287 24.81 17.07 -42.47
N LYS A 288 25.73 16.09 -42.57
CA LYS A 288 27.15 16.36 -42.82
C LYS A 288 27.33 17.02 -44.19
N PRO A 289 27.88 18.24 -44.28
CA PRO A 289 28.12 18.89 -45.55
C PRO A 289 29.15 18.10 -46.36
N THR A 290 28.89 17.94 -47.65
CA THR A 290 29.81 17.32 -48.61
C THR A 290 31.07 18.15 -48.92
N ASP A 291 31.22 19.35 -48.35
CA ASP A 291 32.38 20.23 -48.55
C ASP A 291 32.73 20.99 -47.26
N ASP A 292 34.03 21.29 -47.09
CA ASP A 292 34.77 21.87 -45.94
C ASP A 292 34.31 23.27 -45.45
N VAL A 293 33.09 23.71 -45.79
CA VAL A 293 32.51 24.97 -45.31
C VAL A 293 31.75 24.69 -44.02
N THR A 294 32.43 24.84 -42.89
CA THR A 294 31.76 24.85 -41.58
C THR A 294 30.71 25.97 -41.60
N PRO A 295 29.40 25.68 -41.56
CA PRO A 295 28.40 26.74 -41.50
C PRO A 295 28.65 27.54 -40.23
N PRO A 296 28.59 28.88 -40.27
CA PRO A 296 28.66 29.67 -39.05
C PRO A 296 27.57 29.17 -38.10
N SER A 297 27.96 28.86 -36.85
CA SER A 297 27.07 28.49 -35.75
C SER A 297 26.08 29.62 -35.50
N GLN A 298 25.01 29.69 -36.29
CA GLN A 298 23.86 30.53 -35.99
C GLN A 298 23.12 29.85 -34.85
N THR A 299 23.35 30.34 -33.63
CA THR A 299 22.51 30.03 -32.49
C THR A 299 21.07 30.34 -32.85
N ILE A 300 20.24 29.30 -32.94
CA ILE A 300 18.79 29.46 -33.11
C ILE A 300 18.16 29.90 -31.78
N ASP A 301 17.05 30.65 -31.85
CA ASP A 301 16.32 30.99 -30.63
C ASP A 301 15.60 29.75 -30.05
N GLU A 302 15.34 29.76 -28.74
CA GLU A 302 14.73 28.63 -28.05
C GLU A 302 13.33 28.28 -28.55
N THR A 303 12.57 29.24 -29.11
CA THR A 303 11.23 28.94 -29.65
C THR A 303 11.36 28.15 -30.94
N THR A 304 12.25 28.58 -31.85
CA THR A 304 12.58 27.85 -33.07
C THR A 304 13.10 26.45 -32.76
N LYS A 305 14.01 26.33 -31.79
CA LYS A 305 14.54 25.04 -31.36
C LYS A 305 13.45 24.08 -30.87
N LYS A 306 12.55 24.55 -30.01
CA LYS A 306 11.40 23.76 -29.51
C LYS A 306 10.50 23.30 -30.66
N ASN A 307 10.14 24.19 -31.58
CA ASN A 307 9.31 23.86 -32.74
C ASN A 307 9.97 22.78 -33.63
N GLN A 308 11.29 22.84 -33.82
CA GLN A 308 12.01 21.84 -34.60
C GLN A 308 12.10 20.49 -33.89
N ILE A 309 12.26 20.46 -32.56
CA ILE A 309 12.20 19.22 -31.76
C ILE A 309 10.81 18.60 -31.86
N ASP A 310 9.76 19.39 -31.71
CA ASP A 310 8.37 18.93 -31.83
C ASP A 310 8.08 18.38 -33.24
N LEU A 311 8.66 18.99 -34.27
CA LEU A 311 8.57 18.48 -35.64
C LEU A 311 9.24 17.10 -35.79
N VAL A 312 10.42 16.89 -35.18
CA VAL A 312 11.07 15.57 -35.14
C VAL A 312 10.19 14.54 -34.43
N LEU A 313 9.56 14.92 -33.32
CA LEU A 313 8.66 14.02 -32.61
C LEU A 313 7.40 13.70 -33.42
N SER A 314 6.84 14.67 -34.15
CA SER A 314 5.61 14.47 -34.93
C SER A 314 5.77 13.48 -36.08
N ILE A 315 6.98 13.32 -36.63
CA ILE A 315 7.22 12.33 -37.69
C ILE A 315 7.37 10.92 -37.13
N MET A 316 7.39 10.74 -35.81
CA MET A 316 7.49 9.44 -35.12
C MET A 316 6.17 9.05 -34.45
N GLU A 317 5.05 9.10 -35.18
CA GLU A 317 3.70 8.87 -34.63
C GLU A 317 3.50 7.52 -33.91
N SER A 318 4.31 6.50 -34.22
CA SER A 318 4.25 5.17 -33.58
C SER A 318 5.26 4.99 -32.43
N GLY A 319 6.06 6.02 -32.14
CA GLY A 319 7.19 5.91 -31.24
C GLY A 319 8.44 5.26 -31.84
N LYS A 320 8.33 4.58 -33.00
CA LYS A 320 9.41 3.82 -33.65
C LYS A 320 9.97 4.48 -34.91
N VAL A 321 11.24 4.25 -35.19
CA VAL A 321 11.91 4.63 -36.43
C VAL A 321 11.58 3.62 -37.52
N THR A 322 10.80 4.04 -38.51
CA THR A 322 10.52 3.25 -39.72
C THR A 322 11.20 3.85 -40.95
N SER A 323 11.16 3.15 -42.08
CA SER A 323 11.68 3.66 -43.36
C SER A 323 11.02 4.99 -43.77
N GLU A 324 9.72 5.14 -43.49
CA GLU A 324 8.96 6.36 -43.74
C GLU A 324 9.44 7.52 -42.86
N VAL A 325 9.71 7.25 -41.57
CA VAL A 325 10.28 8.24 -40.64
C VAL A 325 11.65 8.72 -41.14
N LEU A 326 12.52 7.80 -41.53
CA LEU A 326 13.86 8.12 -42.05
C LEU A 326 13.80 8.95 -43.33
N ALA A 327 12.89 8.60 -44.25
CA ALA A 327 12.68 9.37 -45.48
C ALA A 327 12.20 10.79 -45.17
N LYS A 328 11.23 10.95 -44.25
CA LYS A 328 10.72 12.26 -43.87
C LYS A 328 11.76 13.10 -43.14
N ALA A 329 12.58 12.50 -42.27
CA ALA A 329 13.66 13.18 -41.60
C ALA A 329 14.70 13.74 -42.58
N ALA A 330 15.05 12.97 -43.63
CA ALA A 330 15.96 13.43 -44.68
C ALA A 330 15.38 14.61 -45.48
N GLU A 331 14.09 14.56 -45.81
CA GLU A 331 13.36 15.66 -46.46
C GLU A 331 13.43 16.94 -45.61
N LEU A 332 13.12 16.86 -44.32
CA LEU A 332 13.12 18.01 -43.40
C LEU A 332 14.51 18.63 -43.23
N ILE A 333 15.58 17.82 -43.28
CA ILE A 333 16.96 18.32 -43.26
C ILE A 333 17.29 19.03 -44.57
N HIS A 334 16.97 18.41 -45.72
CA HIS A 334 17.22 18.99 -47.04
C HIS A 334 16.49 20.33 -47.22
N GLU A 335 15.27 20.44 -46.70
CA GLU A 335 14.47 21.67 -46.71
C GLU A 335 14.89 22.69 -45.63
N SER A 336 15.96 22.41 -44.85
CA SER A 336 16.44 23.25 -43.75
C SER A 336 15.38 23.53 -42.67
N GLN A 337 14.37 22.66 -42.55
CA GLN A 337 13.37 22.75 -41.49
C GLN A 337 13.93 22.26 -40.14
N ILE A 338 14.94 21.39 -40.17
CA ILE A 338 15.66 20.94 -38.98
C ILE A 338 17.14 21.30 -39.11
N THR A 339 17.64 22.02 -38.11
CA THR A 339 19.02 22.49 -38.07
C THR A 339 19.97 21.46 -37.45
N TYR A 340 21.26 21.58 -37.79
CA TYR A 340 22.31 20.76 -37.18
C TYR A 340 22.40 20.91 -35.65
N GLU A 341 22.08 22.10 -35.14
CA GLU A 341 22.04 22.36 -33.69
C GLU A 341 20.98 21.51 -32.99
N VAL A 342 19.80 21.37 -33.59
CA VAL A 342 18.71 20.51 -33.05
C VAL A 342 19.10 19.04 -33.11
N ILE A 343 19.70 18.57 -34.20
CA ILE A 343 20.19 17.19 -34.32
C ILE A 343 21.20 16.88 -33.22
N LYS A 344 22.17 17.78 -33.01
CA LYS A 344 23.18 17.66 -31.94
C LYS A 344 22.56 17.69 -30.55
N HIS A 345 21.53 18.52 -30.35
CA HIS A 345 20.79 18.58 -29.10
C HIS A 345 20.09 17.25 -28.79
N ILE A 346 19.30 16.72 -29.73
CA ILE A 346 18.60 15.43 -29.57
C ILE A 346 19.62 14.33 -29.28
N LYS A 347 20.68 14.24 -30.08
CA LYS A 347 21.75 13.25 -29.90
C LYS A 347 22.40 13.34 -28.51
N LYS A 348 22.69 14.55 -28.02
CA LYS A 348 23.24 14.74 -26.66
C LYS A 348 22.27 14.28 -25.57
N THR A 349 20.99 14.61 -25.74
CA THR A 349 19.94 14.26 -24.77
C THR A 349 19.65 12.75 -24.78
N THR A 350 19.80 12.06 -25.92
CA THR A 350 19.52 10.61 -26.05
C THR A 350 20.76 9.72 -26.00
N ASP A 351 21.98 10.28 -25.92
CA ASP A 351 23.22 9.54 -25.65
C ASP A 351 23.30 9.18 -24.16
N GLU A 352 22.33 8.38 -23.73
CA GLU A 352 22.07 8.09 -22.34
C GLU A 352 23.04 7.04 -21.81
N ALA A 353 23.82 7.42 -20.81
CA ALA A 353 24.79 6.53 -20.20
C ALA A 353 24.15 5.31 -19.52
N LEU A 354 22.88 5.37 -19.08
CA LEU A 354 22.25 4.24 -18.39
C LEU A 354 22.00 3.05 -19.31
N LEU A 355 21.67 3.32 -20.58
CA LEU A 355 21.45 2.32 -21.62
C LEU A 355 22.76 1.74 -22.19
N SER A 356 23.92 2.22 -21.74
CA SER A 356 25.22 1.77 -22.27
C SER A 356 25.65 0.38 -21.80
N SER A 357 25.09 -0.13 -20.70
CA SER A 357 25.40 -1.48 -20.22
C SER A 357 24.29 -2.04 -19.31
N LYS A 358 24.24 -3.37 -19.22
CA LYS A 358 23.37 -4.10 -18.28
C LYS A 358 23.54 -3.61 -16.84
N GLU A 359 24.77 -3.37 -16.40
CA GLU A 359 25.08 -2.98 -15.02
C GLU A 359 24.49 -1.62 -14.67
N LYS A 360 24.61 -0.63 -15.57
CA LYS A 360 24.06 0.71 -15.33
C LYS A 360 22.54 0.69 -15.38
N LEU A 361 21.94 0.03 -16.37
CA LEU A 361 20.50 -0.13 -16.45
C LEU A 361 19.95 -0.89 -15.24
N GLY A 362 20.58 -1.99 -14.84
CA GLY A 362 20.20 -2.76 -13.65
C GLY A 362 20.35 -1.96 -12.34
N ALA A 363 21.38 -1.12 -12.22
CA ALA A 363 21.52 -0.21 -11.09
C ALA A 363 20.41 0.84 -11.05
N PHE A 364 20.09 1.44 -12.20
CA PHE A 364 18.99 2.39 -12.32
C PHE A 364 17.65 1.75 -11.96
N LEU A 365 17.31 0.61 -12.56
CA LEU A 365 16.04 -0.10 -12.31
C LEU A 365 15.89 -0.51 -10.84
N ALA A 366 16.97 -0.97 -10.18
CA ALA A 366 16.93 -1.28 -8.76
C ALA A 366 16.66 -0.03 -7.90
N LEU A 367 17.28 1.11 -8.23
CA LEU A 367 17.05 2.39 -7.54
C LEU A 367 15.64 2.93 -7.82
N TYR A 368 15.17 2.84 -9.07
CA TYR A 368 13.84 3.23 -9.52
C TYR A 368 12.75 2.51 -8.74
N VAL A 369 12.78 1.18 -8.75
CA VAL A 369 11.82 0.34 -8.00
C VAL A 369 11.90 0.64 -6.52
N SER A 370 13.10 0.79 -5.95
CA SER A 370 13.26 1.06 -4.52
C SER A 370 12.72 2.42 -4.11
N ALA A 371 12.96 3.46 -4.91
CA ALA A 371 12.46 4.81 -4.66
C ALA A 371 10.93 4.84 -4.64
N LEU A 372 10.28 4.22 -5.62
CA LEU A 372 8.83 4.20 -5.73
C LEU A 372 8.17 3.27 -4.70
N LEU A 373 8.81 2.13 -4.39
CA LEU A 373 8.30 1.22 -3.37
C LEU A 373 8.37 1.87 -1.99
N PHE A 374 9.49 2.47 -1.60
CA PHE A 374 9.69 2.90 -0.21
C PHE A 374 8.71 3.97 0.26
N ASN A 375 8.33 4.96 -0.55
CA ASN A 375 7.41 6.01 -0.09
C ASN A 375 5.96 5.49 0.02
N ALA A 376 5.34 5.19 -1.11
CA ALA A 376 3.91 4.90 -1.17
C ALA A 376 3.55 3.41 -1.23
N GLY A 377 4.53 2.51 -1.42
CA GLY A 377 4.26 1.07 -1.56
C GLY A 377 3.39 0.76 -2.77
N GLY A 378 3.62 1.47 -3.89
CA GLY A 378 2.72 1.43 -5.05
C GLY A 378 2.51 0.04 -5.63
N HIS A 379 3.55 -0.78 -5.62
CA HIS A 379 3.59 -2.15 -6.08
C HIS A 379 4.55 -2.97 -5.20
N SER A 380 4.31 -4.28 -5.06
CA SER A 380 5.32 -5.20 -4.51
C SER A 380 6.52 -5.29 -5.44
N LEU A 381 7.66 -5.79 -4.97
CA LEU A 381 8.85 -5.98 -5.80
C LEU A 381 8.55 -6.85 -7.02
N HIS A 382 7.75 -7.92 -6.85
CA HIS A 382 7.35 -8.75 -7.98
C HIS A 382 6.45 -8.01 -8.96
N GLU A 383 5.46 -7.27 -8.46
CA GLU A 383 4.59 -6.42 -9.27
C GLU A 383 5.37 -5.35 -10.06
N PHE A 384 6.44 -4.79 -9.48
CA PHE A 384 7.32 -3.81 -10.13
C PHE A 384 8.22 -4.43 -11.20
N VAL A 385 8.80 -5.60 -10.94
CA VAL A 385 9.84 -6.19 -11.81
C VAL A 385 9.24 -7.09 -12.90
N ALA A 386 8.05 -7.64 -12.69
CA ALA A 386 7.38 -8.52 -13.66
C ALA A 386 7.27 -7.98 -15.10
N PRO A 387 7.06 -6.66 -15.35
CA PRO A 387 7.03 -6.13 -16.71
C PRO A 387 8.30 -6.46 -17.52
N LEU A 388 9.48 -6.48 -16.88
CA LEU A 388 10.73 -6.82 -17.57
C LEU A 388 10.68 -8.23 -18.19
N GLY A 389 9.95 -9.17 -17.59
CA GLY A 389 9.84 -10.54 -18.08
C GLY A 389 8.85 -10.77 -19.23
N LEU A 390 8.16 -9.71 -19.71
CA LEU A 390 7.20 -9.84 -20.80
C LEU A 390 7.91 -10.01 -22.14
N ALA A 391 7.39 -10.89 -23.00
CA ALA A 391 8.02 -11.23 -24.27
C ALA A 391 8.24 -10.01 -25.17
N GLN A 392 7.27 -9.10 -25.25
CA GLN A 392 7.39 -7.87 -26.04
C GLN A 392 8.49 -6.94 -25.53
N ILE A 393 8.70 -6.89 -24.21
CA ILE A 393 9.75 -6.07 -23.59
C ILE A 393 11.13 -6.75 -23.79
N GLN A 394 11.19 -8.07 -23.65
CA GLN A 394 12.39 -8.85 -23.93
C GLN A 394 12.85 -8.71 -25.39
N GLU A 395 11.91 -8.66 -26.34
CA GLU A 395 12.20 -8.45 -27.75
C GLU A 395 12.68 -7.01 -28.04
N GLU A 396 12.05 -6.00 -27.45
CA GLU A 396 12.41 -4.59 -27.69
C GLU A 396 13.85 -4.28 -27.25
N PHE A 397 14.29 -4.84 -26.12
CA PHE A 397 15.62 -4.59 -25.55
C PHE A 397 16.61 -5.73 -25.81
N ALA A 398 16.37 -6.55 -26.83
CA ALA A 398 17.25 -7.67 -27.18
C ALA A 398 18.64 -7.25 -27.65
N ASP A 399 18.83 -5.97 -28.01
CA ASP A 399 20.10 -5.37 -28.40
C ASP A 399 21.01 -5.04 -27.20
N ILE A 400 20.45 -4.95 -26.00
CA ILE A 400 21.20 -4.77 -24.76
C ILE A 400 21.66 -6.14 -24.26
N ASP A 401 22.96 -6.41 -24.38
CA ASP A 401 23.55 -7.68 -23.93
C ASP A 401 23.22 -7.96 -22.46
N GLY A 402 22.66 -9.15 -22.20
CA GLY A 402 22.24 -9.58 -20.88
C GLY A 402 20.95 -8.96 -20.31
N PHE A 403 20.19 -8.16 -21.08
CA PHE A 403 18.89 -7.62 -20.61
C PHE A 403 17.93 -8.71 -20.12
N SER A 404 17.90 -9.86 -20.79
CA SER A 404 17.05 -11.00 -20.42
C SER A 404 17.34 -11.63 -19.06
N THR A 405 18.46 -11.25 -18.45
CA THR A 405 18.83 -11.69 -17.10
C THR A 405 18.42 -10.69 -16.02
N LEU A 406 17.90 -9.50 -16.39
CA LEU A 406 17.41 -8.51 -15.44
C LEU A 406 16.05 -8.93 -14.89
N ASP A 407 16.08 -9.74 -13.84
CA ASP A 407 14.91 -10.18 -13.11
C ASP A 407 14.97 -9.78 -11.62
N LEU A 408 13.99 -10.23 -10.84
CA LEU A 408 13.89 -9.90 -9.42
C LEU A 408 15.14 -10.35 -8.64
N GLU A 409 15.71 -11.51 -8.98
CA GLU A 409 16.87 -12.05 -8.27
C GLU A 409 18.14 -11.28 -8.66
N GLU A 410 18.31 -10.96 -9.94
CA GLU A 410 19.46 -10.20 -10.39
C GLU A 410 19.49 -8.80 -9.78
N LEU A 411 18.36 -8.10 -9.78
CA LEU A 411 18.26 -6.71 -9.29
C LEU A 411 18.40 -6.62 -7.77
N PHE A 412 17.82 -7.57 -7.03
CA PHE A 412 17.62 -7.45 -5.58
C PHE A 412 18.32 -8.51 -4.71
N LEU A 413 18.94 -9.53 -5.29
CA LEU A 413 19.73 -10.52 -4.55
C LEU A 413 21.17 -10.61 -5.07
N ASN A 414 21.37 -11.00 -6.34
CA ASN A 414 22.71 -11.28 -6.87
C ASN A 414 23.59 -10.03 -6.90
N SER A 415 23.06 -8.91 -7.44
CA SER A 415 23.77 -7.63 -7.52
C SER A 415 23.58 -6.75 -6.28
N ASN A 416 22.87 -7.22 -5.25
CA ASN A 416 22.41 -6.40 -4.12
C ASN A 416 22.46 -7.14 -2.77
N LYS A 417 23.38 -8.09 -2.64
CA LYS A 417 23.43 -9.03 -1.52
C LYS A 417 23.49 -8.37 -0.14
N ASP A 418 24.27 -7.30 0.01
CA ASP A 418 24.43 -6.63 1.31
C ASP A 418 23.13 -5.96 1.77
N ALA A 419 22.41 -5.29 0.86
CA ALA A 419 21.11 -4.70 1.16
C ALA A 419 20.06 -5.79 1.46
N PHE A 420 20.08 -6.87 0.66
CA PHE A 420 19.23 -8.03 0.86
C PHE A 420 19.43 -8.66 2.24
N ASP A 421 20.68 -8.93 2.63
CA ASP A 421 20.99 -9.59 3.90
C ASP A 421 20.60 -8.71 5.09
N LYS A 422 20.83 -7.39 5.02
CA LYS A 422 20.36 -6.45 6.05
C LYS A 422 18.84 -6.42 6.18
N ALA A 423 18.11 -6.36 5.06
CA ALA A 423 16.65 -6.37 5.06
C ALA A 423 16.10 -7.71 5.58
N LEU A 424 16.75 -8.81 5.21
CA LEU A 424 16.40 -10.14 5.69
C LEU A 424 16.60 -10.27 7.21
N ASP A 425 17.72 -9.81 7.76
CA ASP A 425 17.97 -9.84 9.20
C ASP A 425 16.96 -8.99 9.99
N LYS A 426 16.53 -7.85 9.43
CA LYS A 426 15.43 -7.05 9.98
C LYS A 426 14.11 -7.84 9.93
N ALA A 427 13.78 -8.46 8.80
CA ALA A 427 12.56 -9.25 8.63
C ALA A 427 12.49 -10.49 9.53
N ILE A 428 13.61 -11.19 9.75
CA ILE A 428 13.69 -12.32 10.68
C ILE A 428 13.34 -11.86 12.11
N ARG A 429 13.98 -10.79 12.60
CA ARG A 429 13.70 -10.22 13.93
C ARG A 429 12.26 -9.74 14.05
N TYR A 430 11.76 -9.07 13.03
CA TYR A 430 10.37 -8.61 12.96
C TYR A 430 9.39 -9.79 13.04
N ASN A 431 9.62 -10.85 12.27
CA ASN A 431 8.80 -12.07 12.30
C ASN A 431 8.81 -12.75 13.68
N GLU A 432 9.97 -12.84 14.34
CA GLU A 432 10.05 -13.36 15.70
C GLU A 432 9.19 -12.54 16.68
N HIS A 433 9.23 -11.21 16.60
CA HIS A 433 8.37 -10.34 17.41
C HIS A 433 6.89 -10.53 17.10
N MET A 434 6.53 -10.68 15.83
CA MET A 434 5.14 -10.93 15.42
C MET A 434 4.62 -12.27 15.95
N ILE A 435 5.42 -13.32 15.90
CA ILE A 435 5.08 -14.64 16.45
C ILE A 435 4.92 -14.54 17.98
N LYS A 436 5.88 -13.91 18.69
CA LYS A 436 5.79 -13.72 20.15
C LYS A 436 4.55 -12.92 20.54
N LYS A 437 4.24 -11.83 19.82
CA LYS A 437 3.03 -11.01 20.04
C LYS A 437 1.75 -11.82 19.87
N ARG A 438 1.66 -12.68 18.84
CA ARG A 438 0.51 -13.59 18.66
C ARG A 438 0.42 -14.60 19.80
N ALA A 439 1.52 -15.21 20.20
CA ALA A 439 1.54 -16.17 21.31
C ALA A 439 1.05 -15.54 22.62
N VAL A 440 1.54 -14.36 22.98
CA VAL A 440 1.07 -13.60 24.16
C VAL A 440 -0.42 -13.27 24.05
N LYS A 441 -0.90 -12.86 22.88
CA LYS A 441 -2.34 -12.58 22.66
C LYS A 441 -3.21 -13.83 22.85
N GLU A 442 -2.77 -14.98 22.35
CA GLU A 442 -3.45 -16.27 22.53
C GLU A 442 -3.47 -16.68 24.01
N GLU A 443 -2.34 -16.54 24.72
CA GLU A 443 -2.23 -16.81 26.16
C GLU A 443 -3.14 -15.89 26.98
N LEU A 444 -3.09 -14.58 26.75
CA LEU A 444 -3.97 -13.60 27.40
C LEU A 444 -5.45 -13.90 27.13
N GLY A 445 -5.79 -14.34 25.92
CA GLY A 445 -7.14 -14.77 25.57
C GLY A 445 -7.61 -15.98 26.39
N SER A 446 -6.72 -16.94 26.64
CA SER A 446 -7.01 -18.09 27.51
C SER A 446 -7.14 -17.70 28.98
N LEU A 447 -6.20 -16.89 29.49
CA LEU A 447 -6.24 -16.41 30.87
C LEU A 447 -7.49 -15.56 31.13
N LYS A 448 -7.89 -14.72 30.17
CA LYS A 448 -9.14 -13.96 30.22
C LYS A 448 -10.35 -14.90 30.29
N LYS A 449 -10.41 -15.95 29.46
CA LYS A 449 -11.47 -16.98 29.54
C LYS A 449 -11.57 -17.63 30.91
N ASP A 450 -10.44 -17.99 31.52
CA ASP A 450 -10.44 -18.65 32.82
C ASP A 450 -10.78 -17.69 33.96
N PHE A 451 -10.31 -16.44 33.87
CA PHE A 451 -10.69 -15.37 34.79
C PHE A 451 -12.20 -15.10 34.72
N ASP A 452 -12.74 -14.90 33.51
CA ASP A 452 -14.14 -14.60 33.25
C ASP A 452 -15.06 -15.72 33.76
N LYS A 453 -14.71 -16.99 33.51
CA LYS A 453 -15.46 -18.15 34.06
C LYS A 453 -15.57 -18.15 35.58
N LYS A 454 -14.59 -17.58 36.30
CA LYS A 454 -14.59 -17.49 37.77
C LYS A 454 -15.25 -16.21 38.28
N SER A 455 -14.98 -15.08 37.63
CA SER A 455 -15.40 -13.75 38.09
C SER A 455 -16.86 -13.45 37.74
N ILE A 456 -17.36 -13.87 36.56
CA ILE A 456 -18.73 -13.57 36.13
C ILE A 456 -19.77 -14.15 37.10
N PRO A 457 -19.70 -15.42 37.56
CA PRO A 457 -20.63 -15.92 38.57
C PRO A 457 -20.61 -15.12 39.88
N GLN A 458 -19.45 -14.63 40.30
CA GLN A 458 -19.32 -13.77 41.47
C GLN A 458 -19.97 -12.41 41.21
N LEU A 459 -19.72 -11.78 40.06
CA LEU A 459 -20.34 -10.50 39.69
C LEU A 459 -21.87 -10.63 39.64
N ILE A 460 -22.40 -11.70 39.04
CA ILE A 460 -23.84 -11.98 39.03
C ILE A 460 -24.37 -12.07 40.46
N THR A 461 -23.69 -12.83 41.33
CA THR A 461 -24.10 -13.02 42.74
C THR A 461 -24.13 -11.71 43.52
N HIS A 462 -23.15 -10.81 43.29
CA HIS A 462 -23.05 -9.52 43.98
C HIS A 462 -23.86 -8.39 43.31
N SER A 463 -24.44 -8.63 42.13
CA SER A 463 -25.25 -7.62 41.44
C SER A 463 -26.50 -7.24 42.25
N LYS A 464 -26.95 -6.00 42.07
CA LYS A 464 -28.17 -5.47 42.72
C LYS A 464 -29.47 -5.93 42.05
N LEU A 465 -29.40 -6.82 41.07
CA LEU A 465 -30.56 -7.34 40.34
C LEU A 465 -31.46 -8.19 41.24
N SER A 466 -32.68 -8.49 40.77
CA SER A 466 -33.58 -9.39 41.48
C SER A 466 -32.99 -10.80 41.62
N VAL A 467 -33.43 -11.56 42.62
CA VAL A 467 -33.00 -12.95 42.85
C VAL A 467 -33.22 -13.81 41.60
N ASP A 468 -34.38 -13.68 40.96
CA ASP A 468 -34.71 -14.43 39.74
C ASP A 468 -33.82 -14.03 38.56
N SER A 469 -33.52 -12.73 38.41
CA SER A 469 -32.61 -12.27 37.36
C SER A 469 -31.19 -12.80 37.58
N ARG A 470 -30.70 -12.79 38.83
CA ARG A 470 -29.40 -13.40 39.17
C ARG A 470 -29.38 -14.90 38.90
N LYS A 471 -30.47 -15.61 39.20
CA LYS A 471 -30.60 -17.04 38.91
C LYS A 471 -30.55 -17.31 37.42
N ASN A 472 -31.36 -16.61 36.61
CA ASN A 472 -31.37 -16.75 35.16
C ASN A 472 -29.99 -16.45 34.56
N LEU A 473 -29.32 -15.38 35.00
CA LEU A 473 -27.97 -15.03 34.55
C LEU A 473 -26.94 -16.09 34.96
N SER A 474 -27.09 -16.70 36.14
CA SER A 474 -26.19 -17.77 36.58
C SER A 474 -26.36 -19.03 35.74
N GLU A 475 -27.60 -19.40 35.41
CA GLU A 475 -27.91 -20.51 34.48
C GLU A 475 -27.38 -20.22 33.06
N LEU A 476 -27.51 -18.97 32.61
CA LEU A 476 -26.94 -18.52 31.34
C LEU A 476 -25.42 -18.60 31.35
N ALA A 477 -24.76 -18.17 32.42
CA ALA A 477 -23.30 -18.17 32.54
C ALA A 477 -22.69 -19.57 32.55
N GLN A 478 -23.45 -20.60 32.97
CA GLN A 478 -23.03 -22.00 32.87
C GLN A 478 -22.95 -22.48 31.41
N LYS A 479 -23.80 -21.93 30.53
CA LYS A 479 -23.85 -22.28 29.09
C LYS A 479 -22.92 -21.40 28.26
N ASP A 480 -23.01 -20.09 28.50
CA ASP A 480 -22.26 -19.06 27.79
C ASP A 480 -21.92 -17.91 28.77
N PRO A 481 -20.74 -17.93 29.40
CA PRO A 481 -20.33 -16.90 30.35
C PRO A 481 -20.24 -15.52 29.70
N TYR A 482 -19.83 -15.44 28.43
CA TYR A 482 -19.67 -14.17 27.73
C TYR A 482 -21.01 -13.50 27.45
N HIS A 483 -21.96 -14.27 26.94
CA HIS A 483 -23.31 -13.76 26.72
C HIS A 483 -23.98 -13.39 28.05
N ALA A 484 -23.75 -14.15 29.11
CA ALA A 484 -24.23 -13.79 30.45
C ALA A 484 -23.62 -12.49 30.99
N ALA A 485 -22.32 -12.26 30.79
CA ALA A 485 -21.66 -11.03 31.20
C ALA A 485 -22.20 -9.80 30.45
N ASP A 486 -22.40 -9.93 29.14
CA ASP A 486 -23.04 -8.88 28.34
C ASP A 486 -24.45 -8.55 28.84
N CYS A 487 -25.26 -9.58 29.07
CA CYS A 487 -26.62 -9.42 29.58
C CYS A 487 -26.65 -8.83 30.99
N LEU A 488 -25.74 -9.26 31.88
CA LEU A 488 -25.57 -8.69 33.22
C LEU A 488 -25.30 -7.19 33.13
N ARG A 489 -24.33 -6.78 32.30
CA ARG A 489 -23.97 -5.36 32.14
C ARG A 489 -25.14 -4.51 31.64
N LEU A 490 -25.86 -5.01 30.63
CA LEU A 490 -27.04 -4.31 30.09
C LEU A 490 -28.14 -4.21 31.15
N ALA A 491 -28.40 -5.29 31.90
CA ALA A 491 -29.38 -5.31 32.97
C ALA A 491 -29.02 -4.35 34.12
N GLU A 492 -27.76 -4.31 34.56
CA GLU A 492 -27.29 -3.37 35.58
C GLU A 492 -27.42 -1.91 35.12
N LYS A 493 -27.17 -1.63 33.83
CA LYS A 493 -27.34 -0.28 33.28
C LYS A 493 -28.81 0.16 33.26
N LEU A 494 -29.73 -0.74 32.89
CA LEU A 494 -31.17 -0.47 33.00
C LEU A 494 -31.58 -0.23 34.46
N GLN A 495 -31.08 -1.04 35.39
CA GLN A 495 -31.32 -0.86 36.83
C GLN A 495 -30.80 0.49 37.35
N GLN A 496 -29.66 0.96 36.84
CA GLN A 496 -29.13 2.30 37.15
C GLN A 496 -30.06 3.40 36.62
N ILE A 497 -30.55 3.30 35.38
CA ILE A 497 -31.50 4.27 34.79
C ILE A 497 -32.77 4.33 35.66
N MET A 498 -33.32 3.18 36.05
CA MET A 498 -34.48 3.11 36.95
C MET A 498 -34.20 3.80 38.30
N THR A 499 -33.06 3.49 38.92
CA THR A 499 -32.69 4.05 40.23
C THR A 499 -32.50 5.58 40.17
N GLN A 500 -31.85 6.07 39.11
CA GLN A 500 -31.66 7.51 38.90
C GLN A 500 -33.00 8.22 38.68
N ASN A 501 -33.89 7.62 37.88
CA ASN A 501 -35.22 8.17 37.67
C ASN A 501 -36.06 8.15 38.96
N ASP A 502 -35.97 7.10 39.77
CA ASP A 502 -36.66 6.99 41.06
C ASP A 502 -36.23 8.09 42.04
N THR A 503 -34.91 8.31 42.17
CA THR A 503 -34.37 9.38 43.00
C THR A 503 -34.84 10.75 42.52
N ARG A 504 -34.80 10.98 41.20
CA ARG A 504 -35.26 12.24 40.60
C ARG A 504 -36.75 12.49 40.90
N VAL A 505 -37.62 11.54 40.61
CA VAL A 505 -39.07 11.69 40.83
C VAL A 505 -39.39 11.92 42.31
N LYS A 506 -38.69 11.25 43.24
CA LYS A 506 -38.82 11.49 44.69
C LYS A 506 -38.38 12.88 45.12
N SER A 507 -37.37 13.46 44.46
CA SER A 507 -36.86 14.81 44.76
C SER A 507 -37.73 15.93 44.17
N GLU A 508 -38.49 15.66 43.12
CA GLU A 508 -39.36 16.62 42.45
C GLU A 508 -40.77 16.62 43.09
N TYR A 509 -40.99 17.49 44.09
CA TYR A 509 -42.25 17.60 44.86
C TYR A 509 -43.51 17.79 43.98
N PHE A 510 -43.38 18.35 42.78
CA PHE A 510 -44.48 18.59 41.83
C PHE A 510 -44.64 17.52 40.73
N SER A 511 -43.74 16.54 40.65
CA SER A 511 -43.79 15.46 39.63
C SER A 511 -45.02 14.55 39.80
N PHE A 512 -45.51 14.43 41.05
CA PHE A 512 -46.72 13.69 41.41
C PHE A 512 -47.98 14.28 40.75
N PHE A 513 -47.99 15.59 40.47
CA PHE A 513 -49.11 16.30 39.84
C PHE A 513 -48.96 16.46 38.31
N ARG A 514 -47.82 16.09 37.72
CA ARG A 514 -47.48 16.37 36.31
C ARG A 514 -47.00 15.13 35.55
N GLU A 515 -47.86 14.14 35.34
CA GLU A 515 -47.62 12.91 34.54
C GLU A 515 -46.34 12.09 34.90
N GLY A 516 -45.45 12.57 35.78
CA GLY A 516 -44.13 12.03 36.04
C GLY A 516 -44.20 10.72 36.80
N ALA A 517 -45.13 10.62 37.76
CA ALA A 517 -45.45 9.37 38.43
C ALA A 517 -45.96 8.30 37.44
N GLN A 518 -46.80 8.67 36.46
CA GLN A 518 -47.29 7.73 35.45
C GLN A 518 -46.17 7.26 34.52
N ARG A 519 -45.30 8.19 34.07
CA ARG A 519 -44.10 7.85 33.28
C ARG A 519 -43.16 6.94 34.04
N GLN A 520 -42.92 7.21 35.33
CA GLN A 520 -42.09 6.38 36.19
C GLN A 520 -42.64 4.96 36.31
N VAL A 521 -43.96 4.80 36.50
CA VAL A 521 -44.60 3.48 36.58
C VAL A 521 -44.40 2.70 35.28
N ILE A 522 -44.61 3.34 34.12
CA ILE A 522 -44.41 2.69 32.81
C ILE A 522 -42.94 2.33 32.59
N LEU A 523 -42.03 3.27 32.85
CA LEU A 523 -40.59 3.04 32.72
C LEU A 523 -40.14 1.88 33.60
N ASN A 524 -40.45 1.91 34.89
CA ASN A 524 -39.98 0.90 35.83
C ASN A 524 -40.57 -0.48 35.53
N LYS A 525 -41.85 -0.56 35.14
CA LYS A 525 -42.47 -1.81 34.73
C LYS A 525 -41.73 -2.40 33.52
N ASN A 526 -41.63 -1.63 32.44
CA ASN A 526 -41.10 -2.16 31.20
C ASN A 526 -39.58 -2.41 31.28
N LEU A 527 -38.83 -1.58 32.01
CA LEU A 527 -37.39 -1.83 32.21
C LEU A 527 -37.13 -3.05 33.09
N ASN A 528 -37.98 -3.34 34.09
CA ASN A 528 -37.93 -4.61 34.81
C ASN A 528 -38.19 -5.79 33.86
N ASP A 529 -39.19 -5.70 32.97
CA ASP A 529 -39.47 -6.74 31.98
C ASP A 529 -38.28 -6.93 31.02
N ALA A 530 -37.65 -5.85 30.58
CA ALA A 530 -36.44 -5.89 29.76
C ALA A 530 -35.24 -6.51 30.51
N ILE A 531 -35.06 -6.19 31.80
CA ILE A 531 -34.04 -6.80 32.67
C ILE A 531 -34.28 -8.32 32.78
N ILE A 532 -35.52 -8.75 32.95
CA ILE A 532 -35.88 -10.17 33.01
C ILE A 532 -35.53 -10.86 31.69
N GLU A 533 -35.86 -10.27 30.55
CA GLU A 533 -35.52 -10.85 29.25
C GLU A 533 -34.01 -10.88 29.00
N LEU A 534 -33.28 -9.83 29.37
CA LEU A 534 -31.81 -9.84 29.37
C LEU A 534 -31.26 -10.95 30.26
N SER A 535 -31.83 -11.14 31.45
CA SER A 535 -31.38 -12.18 32.38
C SER A 535 -31.48 -13.60 31.82
N LYS A 536 -32.43 -13.83 30.89
CA LYS A 536 -32.61 -15.09 30.17
C LYS A 536 -31.74 -15.20 28.91
N GLY A 537 -31.04 -14.14 28.53
CA GLY A 537 -30.26 -14.08 27.29
C GLY A 537 -31.02 -13.53 26.08
N ASN A 538 -32.25 -13.05 26.24
CA ASN A 538 -33.14 -12.64 25.15
C ASN A 538 -32.93 -11.16 24.76
N LYS A 539 -31.75 -10.83 24.22
CA LYS A 539 -31.37 -9.45 23.84
C LYS A 539 -32.38 -8.78 22.89
N GLN A 540 -32.93 -9.50 21.92
CA GLN A 540 -33.90 -8.95 20.95
C GLN A 540 -35.25 -8.63 21.60
N GLN A 541 -35.73 -9.49 22.51
CA GLN A 541 -36.98 -9.24 23.21
C GLN A 541 -36.85 -8.04 24.16
N ALA A 542 -35.73 -7.93 24.87
CA ALA A 542 -35.43 -6.76 25.69
C ALA A 542 -35.37 -5.47 24.85
N LYS A 543 -34.77 -5.53 23.66
CA LYS A 543 -34.73 -4.41 22.71
C LYS A 543 -36.15 -3.97 22.31
N ALA A 544 -37.01 -4.90 21.94
CA ALA A 544 -38.40 -4.60 21.56
C ALA A 544 -39.20 -3.96 22.72
N ILE A 545 -38.98 -4.41 23.96
CA ILE A 545 -39.58 -3.81 25.16
C ILE A 545 -39.09 -2.37 25.35
N ILE A 546 -37.79 -2.12 25.17
CA ILE A 546 -37.20 -0.78 25.28
C ILE A 546 -37.77 0.15 24.20
N GLU A 547 -37.86 -0.32 22.95
CA GLU A 547 -38.44 0.45 21.84
C GLU A 547 -39.90 0.81 22.11
N THR A 548 -40.69 -0.14 22.58
CA THR A 548 -42.08 0.08 23.01
C THR A 548 -42.15 1.13 24.13
N THR A 549 -41.21 1.08 25.07
CA THR A 549 -41.13 2.03 26.19
C THR A 549 -40.75 3.43 25.71
N LEU A 550 -39.80 3.56 24.79
CA LEU A 550 -39.42 4.83 24.17
C LEU A 550 -40.64 5.46 23.48
N ASN A 551 -41.41 4.66 22.74
CA ASN A 551 -42.63 5.15 22.07
C ASN A 551 -43.70 5.58 23.08
N ALA A 552 -43.97 4.78 24.11
CA ALA A 552 -44.91 5.15 25.16
C ALA A 552 -44.50 6.43 25.92
N LEU A 553 -43.20 6.63 26.16
CA LEU A 553 -42.69 7.85 26.80
C LEU A 553 -42.83 9.09 25.89
N LYS A 554 -42.77 8.93 24.56
CA LYS A 554 -42.97 10.03 23.61
C LYS A 554 -44.40 10.59 23.65
N ASP A 555 -45.41 9.76 23.92
CA ASP A 555 -46.82 10.15 23.92
C ASP A 555 -47.24 11.08 25.08
N PHE A 556 -46.43 11.18 26.14
CA PHE A 556 -46.68 12.11 27.25
C PHE A 556 -46.46 13.57 26.85
N LYS A 557 -47.23 14.50 27.42
CA LYS A 557 -47.23 15.92 26.99
C LYS A 557 -46.11 16.78 27.61
N SER A 558 -45.34 16.22 28.54
CA SER A 558 -44.26 16.95 29.21
C SER A 558 -43.10 17.30 28.26
N ASN A 559 -42.61 18.53 28.30
CA ASN A 559 -41.51 18.99 27.43
C ASN A 559 -40.13 18.47 27.86
N ASP A 560 -39.94 18.10 29.13
CA ASP A 560 -38.67 17.56 29.63
C ASP A 560 -38.86 16.11 30.12
N LYS A 561 -38.13 15.20 29.49
CA LYS A 561 -38.17 13.75 29.75
C LYS A 561 -36.74 13.21 29.84
N PRO A 562 -36.02 13.45 30.95
CA PRO A 562 -34.65 12.95 31.13
C PRO A 562 -34.53 11.42 30.99
N GLU A 563 -35.57 10.69 31.39
CA GLU A 563 -35.68 9.24 31.22
C GLU A 563 -35.72 8.81 29.75
N LEU A 564 -36.38 9.58 28.89
CA LEU A 564 -36.45 9.29 27.45
C LEU A 564 -35.06 9.43 26.81
N LYS A 565 -34.33 10.51 27.15
CA LYS A 565 -32.96 10.74 26.65
C LYS A 565 -32.01 9.62 27.10
N SER A 566 -32.05 9.28 28.39
CA SER A 566 -31.19 8.24 28.97
C SER A 566 -31.47 6.86 28.36
N LEU A 567 -32.75 6.53 28.14
CA LEU A 567 -33.14 5.28 27.52
C LEU A 567 -32.82 5.24 26.02
N GLN A 568 -32.93 6.36 25.31
CA GLN A 568 -32.55 6.45 23.90
C GLN A 568 -31.04 6.21 23.74
N SER A 569 -30.20 6.85 24.55
CA SER A 569 -28.75 6.59 24.54
C SER A 569 -28.41 5.14 24.86
N PHE A 570 -29.17 4.48 25.74
CA PHE A 570 -29.01 3.05 26.01
C PHE A 570 -29.44 2.17 24.82
N TYR A 571 -30.53 2.52 24.15
CA TYR A 571 -31.00 1.82 22.96
C TYR A 571 -29.98 1.91 21.82
N ASP A 572 -29.44 3.10 21.57
CA ASP A 572 -28.40 3.33 20.55
C ASP A 572 -27.12 2.52 20.88
N LEU A 573 -26.76 2.42 22.17
CA LEU A 573 -25.65 1.57 22.64
C LEU A 573 -25.89 0.09 22.33
N MET A 574 -27.12 -0.41 22.47
CA MET A 574 -27.47 -1.79 22.10
C MET A 574 -27.39 -2.03 20.59
N GLU A 575 -27.57 -1.00 19.75
CA GLU A 575 -27.45 -1.10 18.29
C GLU A 575 -26.02 -1.01 17.78
N SER A 576 -25.17 -0.20 18.42
CA SER A 576 -23.76 -0.19 18.11
C SER A 576 -23.15 -1.54 18.52
N GLN A 577 -22.89 -2.44 17.56
CA GLN A 577 -22.25 -3.75 17.78
C GLN A 577 -20.83 -3.69 18.39
N VAL A 578 -20.41 -2.53 18.90
CA VAL A 578 -19.09 -2.26 19.45
C VAL A 578 -19.28 -1.62 20.82
N ILE A 579 -19.44 -2.44 21.85
CA ILE A 579 -19.07 -1.97 23.19
C ILE A 579 -17.55 -2.15 23.28
N THR A 580 -16.80 -1.14 22.84
CA THR A 580 -15.34 -1.12 22.91
C THR A 580 -14.87 -1.02 24.36
N GLU A 581 -13.76 -1.70 24.66
CA GLU A 581 -13.16 -1.78 25.99
C GLU A 581 -12.83 -0.42 26.64
N GLN A 582 -12.78 0.68 25.89
CA GLN A 582 -12.54 2.03 26.44
C GLN A 582 -13.68 2.55 27.34
N GLN A 583 -14.90 1.99 27.23
CA GLN A 583 -15.98 2.29 28.17
C GLN A 583 -15.89 1.45 29.47
N MET A 584 -14.87 0.60 29.61
CA MET A 584 -14.69 -0.32 30.74
C MET A 584 -13.87 0.24 31.92
N ALA A 585 -13.50 1.52 31.91
CA ALA A 585 -12.99 2.15 33.11
C ALA A 585 -14.15 2.36 34.10
N ILE A 586 -14.46 1.33 34.89
CA ILE A 586 -15.17 1.48 36.14
C ILE A 586 -14.30 2.41 36.98
N THR A 587 -14.71 3.66 37.11
CA THR A 587 -14.21 4.56 38.14
C THR A 587 -14.25 3.79 39.45
N LYS A 588 -13.07 3.53 40.04
CA LYS A 588 -12.97 3.05 41.41
C LYS A 588 -13.83 3.97 42.27
N SER A 589 -14.67 3.34 43.09
CA SER A 589 -15.69 3.92 43.98
C SER A 589 -15.26 5.20 44.66
#